data_AF-A0A925D9W8-F1
#
_entry.id   AF-A0A925D9W8-F1
#
_cell.length_a   1.000
_cell.length_b   1.000
_cell.length_c   1.000
_cell.angle_alpha   90.00
_cell.angle_beta   90.00
_cell.angle_gamma   90.00
#
_symmetry.space_group_name_H-M   'P 1'
#
loop_
_entity.id
_entity.type
_entity.pdbx_description
1 polymer ?
#
loop_
_entity_poly.entity_id
_entity_poly.type
_entity_poly.pdbx_seq_one_letter_code
_entity_poly.pdbx_strand_id
1 'polypeptide(L)'
;MINDVPGAAREGLHAMAAGADGKLFAVWLDLRENGMRLFGAQSRNAGLTWSKNVQVYQSPSGTICQCCHPSLSIDETGRVWVMWRNVLDGSRDLHLASSSDGIHFEAPRKLGEGTWKIDACPMDGGGFVVHGSRVTAAWRREGEIFLNEPGKPERAIGPGKDVAIAAGKAGIFVAWTKDGAIQTMTPRAAEPQLLSPDGAFVNLTTLEDGTVLAAWEARGSIETKHLN
;
A
#
# COMPACT_ATOMS: atom_id res chain seq x y z
N MET A 1 -22.72 4.26 7.73
CA MET A 1 -21.75 3.59 8.62
C MET A 1 -20.93 2.64 7.76
N ILE A 2 -19.59 2.66 7.88
CA ILE A 2 -18.70 1.84 7.03
C ILE A 2 -18.44 0.47 7.67
N ASN A 3 -18.04 0.44 8.94
CA ASN A 3 -17.87 -0.79 9.72
C ASN A 3 -19.12 -1.02 10.59
N ASP A 4 -19.74 -2.19 10.48
CA ASP A 4 -20.97 -2.57 11.19
C ASP A 4 -20.74 -3.20 12.57
N VAL A 5 -19.49 -3.44 12.98
CA VAL A 5 -19.12 -4.00 14.29
C VAL A 5 -18.27 -2.99 15.09
N PRO A 6 -18.86 -2.31 16.11
CA PRO A 6 -18.13 -1.39 16.97
C PRO A 6 -16.91 -2.04 17.64
N GLY A 7 -15.78 -1.35 17.63
CA GLY A 7 -14.55 -1.81 18.29
C GLY A 7 -13.83 -2.96 17.59
N ALA A 8 -14.26 -3.37 16.39
CA ALA A 8 -13.58 -4.39 15.60
C ALA A 8 -12.29 -3.87 14.94
N ALA A 9 -12.26 -2.59 14.53
CA ALA A 9 -11.10 -1.95 13.92
C ALA A 9 -10.39 -0.99 14.92
N ARG A 10 -9.84 -1.53 16.02
CA ARG A 10 -9.37 -0.74 17.17
C ARG A 10 -8.25 0.25 16.85
N GLU A 11 -7.29 -0.18 16.05
CA GLU A 11 -6.08 0.59 15.76
C GLU A 11 -6.23 1.55 14.57
N GLY A 12 -7.40 1.57 13.91
CA GLY A 12 -7.62 2.42 12.74
C GLY A 12 -6.69 2.11 11.57
N LEU A 13 -6.22 0.87 11.42
CA LEU A 13 -5.35 0.46 10.32
C LEU A 13 -6.21 0.21 9.07
N HIS A 14 -6.37 1.23 8.23
CA HIS A 14 -7.26 1.23 7.07
C HIS A 14 -6.68 1.94 5.84
N ALA A 15 -7.30 1.71 4.69
CA ALA A 15 -7.07 2.46 3.46
C ALA A 15 -8.40 2.69 2.73
N MET A 16 -8.46 3.76 1.95
CA MET A 16 -9.62 4.09 1.10
C MET A 16 -9.11 4.57 -0.25
N ALA A 17 -9.80 4.18 -1.32
CA ALA A 17 -9.53 4.65 -2.66
C ALA A 17 -10.83 5.02 -3.38
N ALA A 18 -10.72 5.99 -4.27
CA ALA A 18 -11.80 6.41 -5.16
C ALA A 18 -11.57 5.85 -6.57
N GLY A 19 -12.67 5.49 -7.22
CA GLY A 19 -12.74 5.23 -8.66
C GLY A 19 -13.73 6.18 -9.32
N ALA A 20 -14.04 5.92 -10.59
CA ALA A 20 -15.02 6.69 -11.34
C ALA A 20 -16.45 6.63 -10.73
N ASP A 21 -17.28 7.59 -11.12
CA ASP A 21 -18.73 7.62 -10.84
C ASP A 21 -19.10 7.49 -9.35
N GLY A 22 -18.29 8.09 -8.47
CA GLY A 22 -18.53 8.07 -7.03
C GLY A 22 -18.31 6.70 -6.38
N LYS A 23 -17.65 5.77 -7.06
CA LYS A 23 -17.20 4.50 -6.48
C LYS A 23 -16.11 4.77 -5.44
N LEU A 24 -16.33 4.29 -4.23
CA LEU A 24 -15.29 4.21 -3.19
C LEU A 24 -15.15 2.77 -2.75
N PHE A 25 -13.95 2.40 -2.31
CA PHE A 25 -13.73 1.20 -1.53
C PHE A 25 -12.92 1.56 -0.29
N ALA A 26 -13.29 0.98 0.84
CA ALA A 26 -12.53 1.07 2.08
C ALA A 26 -12.14 -0.35 2.51
N VAL A 27 -10.93 -0.48 3.04
CA VAL A 27 -10.39 -1.73 3.56
C VAL A 27 -9.75 -1.47 4.91
N TRP A 28 -9.89 -2.39 5.87
CA TRP A 28 -9.34 -2.24 7.21
C TRP A 28 -8.98 -3.59 7.84
N LEU A 29 -8.08 -3.51 8.82
CA LEU A 29 -7.80 -4.62 9.72
C LEU A 29 -8.90 -4.73 10.78
N ASP A 30 -9.42 -5.93 10.96
CA ASP A 30 -10.62 -6.20 11.74
C ASP A 30 -10.42 -7.38 12.69
N LEU A 31 -10.82 -7.20 13.95
CA LEU A 31 -10.76 -8.15 15.08
C LEU A 31 -12.15 -8.60 15.54
N ARG A 32 -13.18 -8.55 14.68
CA ARG A 32 -14.52 -9.07 15.02
C ARG A 32 -14.52 -10.57 15.29
N GLU A 33 -13.51 -11.28 14.80
CA GLU A 33 -13.28 -12.71 15.05
C GLU A 33 -11.88 -12.95 15.62
N ASN A 34 -11.58 -14.20 16.00
CA ASN A 34 -10.25 -14.55 16.49
C ASN A 34 -9.20 -14.39 15.37
N GLY A 35 -8.14 -13.64 15.68
CA GLY A 35 -7.08 -13.25 14.74
C GLY A 35 -7.46 -12.07 13.85
N MET A 36 -6.45 -11.30 13.44
CA MET A 36 -6.64 -10.15 12.55
C MET A 36 -7.05 -10.63 11.16
N ARG A 37 -8.06 -9.98 10.58
CA ARG A 37 -8.55 -10.25 9.22
C ARG A 37 -8.68 -8.98 8.42
N LEU A 38 -8.79 -9.15 7.11
CA LEU A 38 -8.96 -8.03 6.19
C LEU A 38 -10.43 -7.95 5.80
N PHE A 39 -11.07 -6.83 6.14
CA PHE A 39 -12.44 -6.54 5.77
C PHE A 39 -12.51 -5.31 4.88
N GLY A 40 -13.58 -5.20 4.11
CA GLY A 40 -13.83 -4.06 3.26
C GLY A 40 -15.32 -3.75 3.09
N ALA A 41 -15.59 -2.60 2.50
CA ALA A 41 -16.91 -2.19 2.06
C ALA A 41 -16.79 -1.24 0.87
N GLN A 42 -17.80 -1.22 0.01
CA GLN A 42 -17.84 -0.33 -1.14
C GLN A 42 -18.95 0.71 -1.00
N SER A 43 -18.72 1.89 -1.57
CA SER A 43 -19.75 2.88 -1.87
C SER A 43 -19.88 3.05 -3.37
N ARG A 44 -21.09 3.36 -3.85
CA ARG A 44 -21.38 3.69 -5.25
C ARG A 44 -22.02 5.08 -5.39
N ASN A 45 -21.97 5.87 -4.32
CA ASN A 45 -22.61 7.19 -4.25
C ASN A 45 -21.78 8.14 -3.38
N ALA A 46 -20.47 8.21 -3.67
CA ALA A 46 -19.54 9.14 -3.03
C ALA A 46 -19.53 9.07 -1.49
N GLY A 47 -19.71 7.88 -0.94
CA GLY A 47 -19.66 7.63 0.50
C GLY A 47 -20.96 7.88 1.26
N LEU A 48 -22.05 8.29 0.58
CA LEU A 48 -23.36 8.49 1.22
C LEU A 48 -23.90 7.20 1.85
N THR A 49 -23.74 6.07 1.15
CA THR A 49 -24.10 4.74 1.65
C THR A 49 -22.99 3.73 1.35
N TRP A 50 -22.92 2.68 2.17
CA TRP A 50 -21.91 1.63 2.07
C TRP A 50 -22.58 0.25 2.01
N SER A 51 -21.94 -0.67 1.30
CA SER A 51 -22.36 -2.07 1.25
C SER A 51 -22.21 -2.74 2.61
N LYS A 52 -22.75 -3.96 2.73
CA LYS A 52 -22.36 -4.87 3.81
C LYS A 52 -20.84 -5.06 3.81
N ASN A 53 -20.29 -5.30 5.00
CA ASN A 53 -18.89 -5.62 5.17
C ASN A 53 -18.59 -6.97 4.51
N VAL A 54 -17.49 -7.04 3.76
CA VAL A 54 -17.01 -8.24 3.09
C VAL A 54 -15.68 -8.65 3.69
N GLN A 55 -15.51 -9.94 3.97
CA GLN A 55 -14.21 -10.48 4.36
C GLN A 55 -13.34 -10.60 3.10
N VAL A 56 -12.39 -9.68 2.94
CA VAL A 56 -11.44 -9.66 1.81
C VAL A 56 -10.47 -10.84 1.93
N TYR A 57 -9.98 -11.11 3.13
CA TYR A 57 -9.03 -12.19 3.35
C TYR A 57 -8.98 -12.66 4.81
N GLN A 58 -8.75 -13.97 4.97
CA GLN A 58 -8.41 -14.61 6.23
C GLN A 58 -7.17 -15.48 6.02
N SER A 59 -6.18 -15.31 6.91
CA SER A 59 -4.95 -16.13 6.85
C SER A 59 -5.25 -17.58 7.25
N PRO A 60 -4.75 -18.58 6.51
CA PRO A 60 -4.82 -19.97 6.94
C PRO A 60 -4.00 -20.23 8.22
N SER A 61 -3.02 -19.38 8.54
CA SER A 61 -2.29 -19.41 9.82
C SER A 61 -3.04 -18.69 10.96
N GLY A 62 -4.28 -18.27 10.73
CA GLY A 62 -5.19 -17.71 11.74
C GLY A 62 -5.20 -16.18 11.85
N THR A 63 -4.13 -15.48 11.46
CA THR A 63 -4.06 -14.01 11.52
C THR A 63 -3.23 -13.42 10.38
N ILE A 64 -3.59 -12.23 9.92
CA ILE A 64 -2.69 -11.36 9.16
C ILE A 64 -1.84 -10.50 10.11
N CYS A 65 -0.95 -9.66 9.55
CA CYS A 65 -0.13 -8.77 10.36
C CYS A 65 -1.01 -7.76 11.12
N GLN A 66 -0.85 -7.66 12.44
CA GLN A 66 -1.70 -6.80 13.27
C GLN A 66 -1.34 -5.30 13.25
N CYS A 67 -0.24 -4.90 12.62
CA CYS A 67 0.32 -3.54 12.75
C CYS A 67 0.55 -2.81 11.42
N CYS A 68 0.41 -3.48 10.27
CA CYS A 68 0.67 -2.87 8.97
C CYS A 68 -0.62 -2.38 8.33
N HIS A 69 -0.65 -1.11 7.93
CA HIS A 69 -1.72 -0.58 7.10
C HIS A 69 -1.84 -1.40 5.80
N PRO A 70 -3.07 -1.76 5.38
CA PRO A 70 -3.28 -2.22 4.02
C PRO A 70 -3.09 -1.07 3.03
N SER A 71 -2.88 -1.38 1.76
CA SER A 71 -2.90 -0.43 0.66
C SER A 71 -4.04 -0.78 -0.29
N LEU A 72 -4.57 0.22 -0.99
CA LEU A 72 -5.74 0.08 -1.82
C LEU A 72 -5.63 0.97 -3.06
N SER A 73 -6.06 0.43 -4.20
CA SER A 73 -6.21 1.18 -5.44
C SER A 73 -7.44 0.69 -6.20
N ILE A 74 -8.06 1.58 -6.97
CA ILE A 74 -9.12 1.24 -7.92
C ILE A 74 -8.60 1.64 -9.30
N ASP A 75 -8.54 0.68 -10.22
CA ASP A 75 -8.08 0.96 -11.58
C ASP A 75 -9.18 1.59 -12.45
N GLU A 76 -8.83 2.00 -13.66
CA GLU A 76 -9.73 2.67 -14.60
C GLU A 76 -10.93 1.81 -15.02
N THR A 77 -10.85 0.48 -14.86
CA THR A 77 -11.98 -0.43 -15.11
C THR A 77 -12.91 -0.55 -13.90
N GLY A 78 -12.55 0.10 -12.78
CA GLY A 78 -13.24 0.00 -11.51
C GLY A 78 -12.85 -1.24 -10.70
N ARG A 79 -11.85 -2.02 -11.12
CA ARG A 79 -11.40 -3.18 -10.33
C ARG A 79 -10.63 -2.71 -9.10
N VAL A 80 -10.97 -3.31 -7.97
CA VAL A 80 -10.38 -3.03 -6.66
C VAL A 80 -9.15 -3.90 -6.48
N TRP A 81 -8.05 -3.30 -6.06
CA TRP A 81 -6.79 -3.97 -5.73
C TRP A 81 -6.46 -3.69 -4.27
N VAL A 82 -6.12 -4.74 -3.52
CA VAL A 82 -5.81 -4.65 -2.10
C VAL A 82 -4.47 -5.31 -1.84
N MET A 83 -3.57 -4.60 -1.18
CA MET A 83 -2.29 -5.14 -0.71
C MET A 83 -2.24 -5.14 0.82
N TRP A 84 -1.72 -6.20 1.43
CA TRP A 84 -1.56 -6.30 2.88
C TRP A 84 -0.36 -7.15 3.25
N ARG A 85 0.10 -7.03 4.50
CA ARG A 85 1.11 -7.93 5.05
C ARG A 85 0.43 -9.13 5.71
N ASN A 86 0.72 -10.32 5.21
CA ASN A 86 0.22 -11.55 5.78
C ASN A 86 1.22 -12.11 6.81
N VAL A 87 0.75 -13.02 7.67
CA VAL A 87 1.61 -13.85 8.52
C VAL A 87 1.35 -15.30 8.14
N LEU A 88 2.36 -15.93 7.52
CA LEU A 88 2.32 -17.33 7.11
C LEU A 88 3.57 -18.02 7.65
N ASP A 89 3.38 -19.00 8.53
CA ASP A 89 4.46 -19.80 9.14
C ASP A 89 5.59 -18.92 9.73
N GLY A 90 5.21 -17.84 10.42
CA GLY A 90 6.12 -16.85 11.01
C GLY A 90 6.73 -15.83 10.05
N SER A 91 6.42 -15.94 8.75
CA SER A 91 6.91 -15.04 7.70
C SER A 91 5.94 -13.90 7.46
N ARG A 92 6.46 -12.67 7.34
CA ARG A 92 5.67 -11.44 7.19
C ARG A 92 5.78 -10.84 5.80
N ASP A 93 5.22 -11.52 4.81
CA ASP A 93 5.32 -11.17 3.38
C ASP A 93 4.10 -10.38 2.88
N LEU A 94 4.30 -9.52 1.88
CA LEU A 94 3.19 -8.78 1.27
C LEU A 94 2.43 -9.65 0.27
N HIS A 95 1.11 -9.47 0.24
CA HIS A 95 0.19 -10.17 -0.64
C HIS A 95 -0.72 -9.15 -1.32
N LEU A 96 -1.17 -9.51 -2.53
CA LEU A 96 -2.07 -8.71 -3.35
C LEU A 96 -3.25 -9.57 -3.79
N ALA A 97 -4.47 -9.02 -3.72
CA ALA A 97 -5.66 -9.60 -4.33
C ALA A 97 -6.44 -8.51 -5.07
N SER A 98 -7.28 -8.95 -6.01
CA SER A 98 -8.14 -8.06 -6.79
C SER A 98 -9.59 -8.53 -6.80
N SER A 99 -10.51 -7.60 -7.06
CA SER A 99 -11.93 -7.89 -7.20
C SER A 99 -12.56 -6.97 -8.24
N SER A 100 -13.31 -7.54 -9.19
CA SER A 100 -14.05 -6.77 -10.20
C SER A 100 -15.35 -6.16 -9.64
N ASP A 101 -15.98 -6.80 -8.65
CA ASP A 101 -17.27 -6.37 -8.10
C ASP A 101 -17.15 -5.70 -6.72
N GLY A 102 -16.02 -5.87 -6.03
CA GLY A 102 -15.79 -5.40 -4.65
C GLY A 102 -16.37 -6.34 -3.59
N ILE A 103 -16.82 -7.54 -3.98
CA ILE A 103 -17.47 -8.53 -3.10
C ILE A 103 -16.68 -9.83 -3.10
N HIS A 104 -16.34 -10.34 -4.29
CA HIS A 104 -15.60 -11.58 -4.45
C HIS A 104 -14.16 -11.25 -4.83
N PHE A 105 -13.22 -11.63 -3.97
CA PHE A 105 -11.80 -11.42 -4.19
C PHE A 105 -11.16 -12.68 -4.78
N GLU A 106 -10.28 -12.46 -5.76
CA GLU A 106 -9.44 -13.50 -6.32
C GLU A 106 -8.47 -14.05 -5.26
N ALA A 107 -7.95 -15.26 -5.50
CA ALA A 107 -6.96 -15.85 -4.61
C ALA A 107 -5.73 -14.92 -4.47
N PRO A 108 -5.27 -14.66 -3.24
CA PRO A 108 -4.15 -13.76 -3.01
C PRO A 108 -2.87 -14.30 -3.61
N ARG A 109 -2.07 -13.40 -4.16
CA ARG A 109 -0.72 -13.68 -4.65
C ARG A 109 0.30 -13.04 -3.71
N LYS A 110 1.30 -13.81 -3.29
CA LYS A 110 2.49 -13.26 -2.62
C LYS A 110 3.26 -12.34 -3.57
N LEU A 111 3.65 -11.16 -3.09
CA LEU A 111 4.51 -10.24 -3.80
C LEU A 111 5.97 -10.55 -3.52
N GLY A 112 6.79 -10.52 -4.58
CA GLY A 112 8.19 -10.90 -4.49
C GLY A 112 8.41 -12.39 -4.24
N GLU A 113 9.68 -12.79 -4.32
CA GLU A 113 10.12 -14.17 -4.13
C GLU A 113 10.72 -14.36 -2.74
N GLY A 114 11.31 -13.30 -2.19
CA GLY A 114 11.90 -13.29 -0.87
C GLY A 114 10.89 -13.50 0.25
N THR A 115 11.36 -13.97 1.40
CA THR A 115 10.55 -14.10 2.61
C THR A 115 11.21 -13.37 3.77
N TRP A 116 10.42 -12.87 4.71
CA TRP A 116 10.93 -12.23 5.91
C TRP A 116 10.39 -12.91 7.17
N LYS A 117 11.18 -13.82 7.74
CA LYS A 117 10.87 -14.42 9.06
C LYS A 117 11.21 -13.42 10.16
N ILE A 118 10.19 -12.83 10.75
CA ILE A 118 10.35 -11.83 11.79
C ILE A 118 9.22 -11.90 12.80
N ASP A 119 9.60 -12.14 14.06
CA ASP A 119 8.70 -12.08 15.21
C ASP A 119 8.67 -10.68 15.84
N ALA A 120 8.49 -9.68 15.00
CA ALA A 120 8.38 -8.28 15.39
C ALA A 120 7.55 -7.51 14.35
N CYS A 121 7.03 -6.34 14.73
CA CYS A 121 6.41 -5.44 13.78
C CYS A 121 7.50 -4.62 13.06
N PRO A 122 7.62 -4.70 11.73
CA PRO A 122 8.59 -3.89 11.00
C PRO A 122 8.23 -2.39 11.01
N MET A 123 7.01 -2.03 11.41
CA MET A 123 6.42 -0.69 11.38
C MET A 123 6.60 0.00 10.02
N ASP A 124 6.68 -0.79 8.95
CA ASP A 124 6.90 -0.32 7.60
C ASP A 124 5.97 -1.09 6.65
N GLY A 125 5.12 -0.33 6.00
CA GLY A 125 4.16 -0.84 5.03
C GLY A 125 4.82 -1.17 3.70
N GLY A 126 3.98 -1.27 2.69
CA GLY A 126 4.38 -1.05 1.32
C GLY A 126 3.35 -0.13 0.69
N GLY A 127 3.63 0.29 -0.53
CA GLY A 127 2.63 0.88 -1.40
C GLY A 127 2.58 0.14 -2.72
N PHE A 128 1.50 0.31 -3.45
CA PHE A 128 1.46 -0.10 -4.84
C PHE A 128 0.63 0.89 -5.65
N VAL A 129 0.86 0.86 -6.95
CA VAL A 129 0.10 1.64 -7.92
C VAL A 129 -0.35 0.74 -9.05
N VAL A 130 -1.48 1.11 -9.67
CA VAL A 130 -2.00 0.49 -10.88
C VAL A 130 -1.97 1.56 -11.96
N HIS A 131 -1.24 1.29 -13.04
CA HIS A 131 -1.12 2.20 -14.18
C HIS A 131 -1.38 1.41 -15.47
N GLY A 132 -2.52 1.68 -16.12
CA GLY A 132 -3.07 0.79 -17.14
C GLY A 132 -3.29 -0.61 -16.57
N SER A 133 -2.77 -1.64 -17.23
CA SER A 133 -2.85 -3.04 -16.76
C SER A 133 -1.70 -3.46 -15.84
N ARG A 134 -0.77 -2.56 -15.50
CA ARG A 134 0.44 -2.88 -14.74
C ARG A 134 0.27 -2.51 -13.28
N VAL A 135 0.52 -3.48 -12.41
CA VAL A 135 0.67 -3.27 -10.97
C VAL A 135 2.15 -3.17 -10.64
N THR A 136 2.54 -2.14 -9.92
CA THR A 136 3.90 -2.02 -9.37
C THR A 136 3.80 -1.75 -7.88
N ALA A 137 4.49 -2.58 -7.09
CA ALA A 137 4.53 -2.50 -5.65
C ALA A 137 5.94 -2.19 -5.15
N ALA A 138 6.03 -1.45 -4.05
CA ALA A 138 7.27 -1.18 -3.35
C ALA A 138 7.11 -1.44 -1.86
N TRP A 139 8.10 -2.08 -1.23
CA TRP A 139 8.08 -2.39 0.20
C TRP A 139 9.47 -2.54 0.78
N ARG A 140 9.56 -2.48 2.12
CA ARG A 140 10.77 -2.84 2.85
C ARG A 140 10.81 -4.32 3.21
N ARG A 141 11.98 -4.93 3.04
CA ARG A 141 12.35 -6.23 3.63
C ARG A 141 13.79 -6.19 4.13
N GLU A 142 14.01 -6.55 5.40
CA GLU A 142 15.34 -6.68 5.99
C GLU A 142 16.23 -5.42 5.88
N GLY A 143 15.62 -4.23 5.86
CA GLY A 143 16.37 -2.97 5.71
C GLY A 143 16.53 -2.48 4.29
N GLU A 144 16.16 -3.27 3.29
CA GLU A 144 16.21 -2.92 1.87
C GLU A 144 14.81 -2.62 1.33
N ILE A 145 14.73 -1.64 0.44
CA ILE A 145 13.53 -1.33 -0.35
C ILE A 145 13.55 -2.16 -1.63
N PHE A 146 12.43 -2.81 -1.91
CA PHE A 146 12.20 -3.60 -3.11
C PHE A 146 11.13 -2.97 -3.99
N LEU A 147 11.29 -3.11 -5.30
CA LEU A 147 10.28 -2.83 -6.31
C LEU A 147 9.92 -4.14 -7.03
N ASN A 148 8.63 -4.37 -7.27
CA ASN A 148 8.18 -5.56 -7.98
C ASN A 148 6.94 -5.31 -8.83
N GLU A 149 6.88 -6.01 -9.96
CA GLU A 149 5.64 -6.25 -10.68
C GLU A 149 5.21 -7.70 -10.40
N PRO A 150 3.95 -7.96 -10.01
CA PRO A 150 3.52 -9.31 -9.65
C PRO A 150 3.82 -10.33 -10.76
N GLY A 151 4.54 -11.40 -10.42
CA GLY A 151 4.94 -12.45 -11.37
C GLY A 151 6.29 -12.18 -12.08
N LYS A 152 6.97 -11.08 -11.76
CA LYS A 152 8.38 -10.84 -12.12
C LYS A 152 9.26 -10.94 -10.88
N PRO A 153 10.60 -11.07 -11.03
CA PRO A 153 11.52 -10.97 -9.91
C PRO A 153 11.41 -9.63 -9.18
N GLU A 154 11.62 -9.64 -7.87
CA GLU A 154 11.76 -8.42 -7.07
C GLU A 154 13.15 -7.78 -7.30
N ARG A 155 13.22 -6.46 -7.27
CA ARG A 155 14.45 -5.70 -7.45
C ARG A 155 14.72 -4.85 -6.22
N ALA A 156 15.85 -5.09 -5.54
CA ALA A 156 16.32 -4.19 -4.50
C ALA A 156 16.71 -2.84 -5.13
N ILE A 157 16.26 -1.74 -4.54
CA ILE A 157 16.55 -0.38 -5.00
C ILE A 157 17.35 0.44 -3.98
N GLY A 158 17.63 -0.13 -2.80
CA GLY A 158 18.56 0.44 -1.81
C GLY A 158 18.04 0.37 -0.39
N PRO A 159 18.88 0.69 0.60
CA PRO A 159 18.52 0.61 2.01
C PRO A 159 17.56 1.72 2.42
N GLY A 160 16.70 1.41 3.38
CA GLY A 160 15.85 2.38 4.06
C GLY A 160 14.53 1.83 4.55
N LYS A 161 13.58 2.76 4.75
CA LYS A 161 12.23 2.52 5.29
C LYS A 161 11.24 3.60 4.85
N ASP A 162 9.98 3.45 5.24
CA ASP A 162 8.90 4.42 5.00
C ASP A 162 8.73 4.69 3.50
N VAL A 163 8.56 3.63 2.71
CA VAL A 163 8.50 3.73 1.24
C VAL A 163 7.13 4.22 0.77
N ALA A 164 7.16 5.18 -0.16
CA ALA A 164 6.00 5.66 -0.91
C ALA A 164 6.22 5.49 -2.41
N ILE A 165 5.11 5.30 -3.14
CA ILE A 165 5.10 5.06 -4.59
C ILE A 165 3.92 5.80 -5.22
N ALA A 166 4.15 6.42 -6.38
CA ALA A 166 3.14 7.06 -7.19
C ALA A 166 3.37 6.79 -8.68
N ALA A 167 2.31 6.78 -9.47
CA ALA A 167 2.37 6.64 -10.92
C ALA A 167 2.06 7.99 -11.58
N GLY A 168 3.08 8.64 -12.13
CA GLY A 168 2.92 9.84 -12.96
C GLY A 168 2.95 9.50 -14.45
N LYS A 169 2.70 10.50 -15.31
CA LYS A 169 2.76 10.36 -16.78
C LYS A 169 4.12 9.89 -17.30
N ALA A 170 5.19 10.23 -16.57
CA ALA A 170 6.56 9.83 -16.91
C ALA A 170 6.89 8.39 -16.46
N GLY A 171 6.05 7.78 -15.62
CA GLY A 171 6.22 6.44 -15.08
C GLY A 171 6.09 6.39 -13.55
N ILE A 172 6.71 5.36 -12.96
CA ILE A 172 6.65 5.11 -11.51
C ILE A 172 7.73 5.89 -10.77
N PHE A 173 7.30 6.64 -9.75
CA PHE A 173 8.14 7.34 -8.80
C PHE A 173 8.11 6.59 -7.47
N VAL A 174 9.28 6.40 -6.86
CA VAL A 174 9.41 5.80 -5.52
C VAL A 174 10.23 6.75 -4.66
N ALA A 175 9.86 6.91 -3.40
CA ALA A 175 10.64 7.65 -2.42
C ALA A 175 10.65 6.90 -1.09
N TRP A 176 11.74 7.05 -0.33
CA TRP A 176 11.88 6.40 0.97
C TRP A 176 12.86 7.16 1.85
N THR A 177 12.85 6.84 3.14
CA THR A 177 13.76 7.41 4.14
C THR A 177 14.98 6.51 4.30
N LYS A 178 16.18 7.09 4.22
CA LYS A 178 17.46 6.43 4.50
C LYS A 178 18.31 7.34 5.38
N ASP A 179 18.66 6.87 6.58
CA ASP A 179 19.55 7.57 7.52
C ASP A 179 19.14 9.03 7.79
N GLY A 180 17.82 9.28 7.88
CA GLY A 180 17.27 10.61 8.10
C GLY A 180 17.22 11.51 6.85
N ALA A 181 17.55 10.99 5.67
CA ALA A 181 17.43 11.67 4.39
C ALA A 181 16.34 11.04 3.51
N ILE A 182 15.76 11.82 2.59
CA ILE A 182 14.79 11.32 1.62
C ILE A 182 15.51 10.95 0.33
N GLN A 183 15.39 9.69 -0.07
CA GLN A 183 15.84 9.15 -1.35
C GLN A 183 14.66 9.07 -2.32
N THR A 184 14.95 9.11 -3.61
CA THR A 184 13.95 8.86 -4.65
C THR A 184 14.52 8.08 -5.82
N MET A 185 13.69 7.25 -6.44
CA MET A 185 13.94 6.62 -7.73
C MET A 185 12.88 7.15 -8.69
N THR A 186 13.32 7.95 -9.67
CA THR A 186 12.45 8.46 -10.74
C THR A 186 12.41 7.45 -11.91
N PRO A 187 11.40 7.50 -12.79
CA PRO A 187 11.20 6.48 -13.84
C PRO A 187 12.40 6.27 -14.78
N ARG A 188 13.24 7.29 -14.96
CA ARG A 188 14.40 7.30 -15.86
C ARG A 188 15.73 7.19 -15.13
N ALA A 189 15.73 7.19 -13.80
CA ALA A 189 16.96 7.07 -13.03
C ALA A 189 17.46 5.62 -13.06
N ALA A 190 18.77 5.46 -13.29
CA ALA A 190 19.43 4.16 -13.16
C ALA A 190 19.66 3.77 -11.69
N GLU A 191 19.83 4.78 -10.83
CA GLU A 191 20.16 4.64 -9.41
C GLU A 191 19.34 5.62 -8.55
N PRO A 192 19.18 5.35 -7.24
CA PRO A 192 18.55 6.27 -6.32
C PRO A 192 19.22 7.65 -6.29
N GLN A 193 18.43 8.68 -6.13
CA GLN A 193 18.88 10.07 -6.04
C GLN A 193 18.47 10.65 -4.69
N LEU A 194 19.31 11.52 -4.12
CA LEU A 194 18.97 12.28 -2.92
C LEU A 194 17.90 13.33 -3.26
N LEU A 195 16.73 13.23 -2.63
CA LEU A 195 15.65 14.21 -2.77
C LEU A 195 15.78 15.35 -1.76
N SER A 196 16.09 15.01 -0.50
CA SER A 196 16.31 15.91 0.63
C SER A 196 17.37 15.33 1.58
N PRO A 197 18.33 16.12 2.11
CA PRO A 197 19.34 15.65 3.05
C PRO A 197 18.77 15.37 4.46
N ASP A 198 17.57 15.90 4.76
CA ASP A 198 16.86 15.68 6.01
C ASP A 198 15.37 15.42 5.77
N GLY A 199 14.80 14.45 6.50
CA GLY A 199 13.38 14.15 6.52
C GLY A 199 13.01 12.71 6.89
N ALA A 200 11.72 12.47 7.08
CA ALA A 200 11.13 11.14 7.28
C ALA A 200 9.69 11.06 6.74
N PHE A 201 9.14 9.84 6.69
CA PHE A 201 7.72 9.58 6.40
C PHE A 201 7.21 10.19 5.08
N VAL A 202 8.05 10.10 4.04
CA VAL A 202 7.69 10.62 2.72
C VAL A 202 6.43 9.95 2.17
N ASN A 203 5.56 10.75 1.57
CA ASN A 203 4.41 10.32 0.80
C ASN A 203 4.45 10.92 -0.60
N LEU A 204 3.87 10.21 -1.56
CA LEU A 204 3.79 10.62 -2.96
C LEU A 204 2.33 10.63 -3.41
N THR A 205 1.96 11.61 -4.22
CA THR A 205 0.66 11.64 -4.91
C THR A 205 0.81 12.14 -6.33
N THR A 206 -0.01 11.64 -7.24
CA THR A 206 -0.07 12.10 -8.63
C THR A 206 -1.03 13.28 -8.74
N LEU A 207 -0.59 14.35 -9.39
CA LEU A 207 -1.39 15.53 -9.67
C LEU A 207 -2.16 15.38 -10.99
N GLU A 208 -3.17 16.23 -11.21
CA GLU A 208 -4.02 16.20 -12.42
C GLU A 208 -3.22 16.38 -13.72
N ASP A 209 -2.10 17.11 -13.68
CA ASP A 209 -1.21 17.31 -14.83
C ASP A 209 -0.27 16.11 -15.11
N GLY A 210 -0.43 15.03 -14.33
CA GLY A 210 0.33 13.79 -14.38
C GLY A 210 1.73 13.87 -13.75
N THR A 211 2.11 14.98 -13.12
CA THR A 211 3.33 15.07 -12.31
C THR A 211 3.13 14.46 -10.92
N VAL A 212 4.22 14.23 -10.18
CA VAL A 212 4.14 13.67 -8.83
C VAL A 212 4.58 14.71 -7.81
N LEU A 213 3.81 14.88 -6.75
CA LEU A 213 4.17 15.68 -5.59
C LEU A 213 4.69 14.75 -4.49
N ALA A 214 5.89 15.02 -4.00
CA ALA A 214 6.42 14.44 -2.78
C ALA A 214 6.17 15.37 -1.59
N ALA A 215 5.80 14.81 -0.44
CA ALA A 215 5.69 15.52 0.83
C ALA A 215 6.34 14.69 1.95
N TRP A 216 7.07 15.32 2.87
CA TRP A 216 7.73 14.63 3.99
C TRP A 216 7.84 15.53 5.22
N GLU A 217 8.03 14.91 6.39
CA GLU A 217 8.30 15.64 7.63
C GLU A 217 9.77 16.03 7.71
N ALA A 218 10.05 17.31 7.94
CA ALA A 218 11.40 17.80 8.25
C ALA A 218 11.34 19.04 9.15
N ARG A 219 12.21 19.08 10.15
CA ARG A 219 12.42 20.24 11.05
C ARG A 219 11.13 20.78 11.68
N GLY A 220 10.18 19.91 12.00
CA GLY A 220 8.89 20.29 12.59
C GLY A 220 7.88 20.88 11.60
N SER A 221 8.08 20.67 10.30
CA SER A 221 7.21 21.13 9.22
C SER A 221 7.00 20.03 8.17
N ILE A 222 6.03 20.24 7.26
CA ILE A 222 5.87 19.43 6.06
C ILE A 222 6.54 20.15 4.90
N GLU A 223 7.56 19.53 4.33
CA GLU A 223 8.23 19.99 3.12
C GLU A 223 7.62 19.31 1.91
N THR A 224 7.67 19.96 0.74
CA THR A 224 7.15 19.38 -0.51
C THR A 224 8.08 19.62 -1.70
N LYS A 225 8.00 18.74 -2.70
CA LYS A 225 8.76 18.87 -3.95
C LYS A 225 8.04 18.21 -5.11
N HIS A 226 7.92 18.93 -6.22
CA HIS A 226 7.45 18.38 -7.49
C HIS A 226 8.54 17.50 -8.11
N LEU A 227 8.13 16.32 -8.59
CA LEU A 227 8.96 15.36 -9.31
C LEU A 227 8.48 15.30 -10.76
N ASN A 228 9.44 15.36 -11.69
CA ASN A 228 9.22 15.38 -13.15
C ASN A 228 9.95 14.23 -13.85
#